data_AF-A0A8T4TYU9-F1
#
_entry.id   AF-A0A8T4TYU9-F1
#
_cell.length_a   1.000
_cell.length_b   1.000
_cell.length_c   1.000
_cell.angle_alpha   90.00
_cell.angle_beta   90.00
_cell.angle_gamma   90.00
#
_symmetry.space_group_name_H-M   'P 1'
#
loop_
_entity.id
_entity.type
_entity.pdbx_description
1 polymer ?
#
loop_
_entity_poly.entity_id
_entity_poly.type
_entity_poly.pdbx_seq_one_letter_code
_entity_poly.pdbx_strand_id
1 'polypeptide(L)'
;MRKEKTIKMRKINCISRIIRREMINKMMPVVILGIILMSLISTLAAAVPSLDFNQFFGEVKGIDEGTKIIIKGEDKVLGESAVKGGKYGYYPILNIPGESAEGARKGETLTFYANDKQIVLATFNPGEATKLDLVLAAAAPVPYCGDNDCNEDPCSCKTDCGACPTDTDDDGILDVDDNILFIKEKVAEKTKNFEKENIKIKIDNNEKLENNYEGKKEIRIQENEKPIIKFDFDFDKEQKLDLGQINVEKQSSLEQTGYIVVRGIESQANSKTIYLDKLNKESKSVCIKDAPVDSISQMSEKCNGESEIFLNCDGTKKESYVCNDLGSQFEVSGLKNSAAKEVTQEQEKVIEKEQSEQEDKQNKEVMQEEGDTAAQQDLGKSATPKYLCEDGIDNDDDLLIDSSDPGCTNRLKTGDAAIGEDVLME
;
A
#
# COMPACT_ATOMS: atom_id res chain seq x y z
N MET A 1 36.17 -87.96 63.08
CA MET A 1 35.40 -86.94 62.33
C MET A 1 36.17 -85.68 61.91
N ARG A 2 37.07 -85.07 62.72
CA ARG A 2 37.82 -83.86 62.27
C ARG A 2 38.91 -84.13 61.22
N LYS A 3 39.65 -85.25 61.30
CA LYS A 3 40.72 -85.60 60.33
C LYS A 3 40.20 -85.96 58.92
N GLU A 4 38.99 -86.50 58.81
CA GLU A 4 38.38 -86.86 57.52
C GLU A 4 37.98 -85.65 56.68
N LYS A 5 37.48 -84.58 57.32
CA LYS A 5 37.12 -83.34 56.62
C LYS A 5 38.34 -82.65 56.01
N THR A 6 39.49 -82.69 56.68
CA THR A 6 40.72 -82.05 56.19
C THR A 6 41.30 -82.77 54.98
N ILE A 7 41.17 -84.09 54.91
CA ILE A 7 41.65 -84.89 53.76
C ILE A 7 40.74 -84.68 52.54
N LYS A 8 39.41 -84.59 52.72
CA LYS A 8 38.47 -84.25 51.63
C LYS A 8 38.74 -82.86 51.05
N MET A 9 39.01 -81.86 51.89
CA MET A 9 39.27 -80.49 51.43
C MET A 9 40.59 -80.36 50.65
N ARG A 10 41.63 -81.10 51.06
CA ARG A 10 42.91 -81.13 50.31
C ARG A 10 42.78 -81.82 48.94
N LYS A 11 41.94 -82.86 48.83
CA LYS A 11 41.67 -83.52 47.54
C LYS A 11 40.92 -82.61 46.57
N ILE A 12 39.92 -81.86 47.04
CA ILE A 12 39.16 -80.92 46.19
C ILE A 12 40.06 -79.79 45.67
N ASN A 13 40.93 -79.23 46.52
CA ASN A 13 41.87 -78.18 46.10
C ASN A 13 42.94 -78.70 45.12
N CYS A 14 43.33 -79.97 45.22
CA CYS A 14 44.27 -80.57 44.26
C CYS A 14 43.61 -80.80 42.90
N ILE A 15 42.39 -81.35 42.89
CA ILE A 15 41.62 -81.60 41.65
C ILE A 15 41.29 -80.28 40.94
N SER A 16 40.91 -79.23 41.69
CA SER A 16 40.66 -77.90 41.14
C SER A 16 41.90 -77.32 40.46
N ARG A 17 43.10 -77.49 41.03
CA ARG A 17 44.35 -77.02 40.42
C ARG A 17 44.74 -77.78 39.16
N ILE A 18 44.44 -79.08 39.08
CA ILE A 18 44.70 -79.90 37.89
C ILE A 18 43.76 -79.49 36.74
N ILE A 19 42.46 -79.36 37.03
CA ILE A 19 41.46 -78.94 36.02
C ILE A 19 41.77 -77.52 35.51
N ARG A 20 42.21 -76.60 36.38
CA ARG A 20 42.56 -75.23 35.97
C ARG A 20 43.78 -75.19 35.05
N ARG A 21 44.79 -76.05 35.28
CA ARG A 21 45.96 -76.15 34.39
C ARG A 21 45.61 -76.74 33.03
N GLU A 22 44.69 -77.71 32.98
CA GLU A 22 44.27 -78.30 31.72
C GLU A 22 43.40 -77.35 30.89
N MET A 23 42.50 -76.60 31.53
CA MET A 23 41.72 -75.56 30.84
C MET A 23 42.61 -74.43 30.33
N ILE A 24 43.60 -73.98 31.11
CA ILE A 24 44.53 -72.93 30.67
C ILE A 24 45.36 -73.41 29.47
N ASN A 25 45.87 -74.64 29.48
CA ASN A 25 46.65 -75.15 28.34
C ASN A 25 45.80 -75.38 27.07
N LYS A 26 44.50 -75.63 27.20
CA LYS A 26 43.59 -75.77 26.04
C LYS A 26 43.03 -74.43 25.53
N MET A 27 42.84 -73.43 26.41
CA MET A 27 42.39 -72.10 25.99
C MET A 27 43.52 -71.18 25.52
N MET A 28 44.75 -71.33 26.02
CA MET A 28 45.84 -70.43 25.68
C MET A 28 46.18 -70.37 24.18
N PRO A 29 46.20 -71.48 23.40
CA PRO A 29 46.43 -71.41 21.96
C PRO A 29 45.30 -70.67 21.21
N VAL A 30 44.05 -70.81 21.66
CA VAL A 30 42.88 -70.14 21.05
C VAL A 30 42.91 -68.64 21.35
N VAL A 31 43.27 -68.25 22.57
CA VAL A 31 43.41 -66.84 22.96
C VAL A 31 44.60 -66.19 22.23
N ILE A 32 45.74 -66.88 22.13
CA ILE A 32 46.91 -66.38 21.39
C ILE A 32 46.59 -66.26 19.89
N LEU A 33 45.88 -67.22 19.29
CA LEU A 33 45.45 -67.14 17.89
C LEU A 33 44.48 -65.97 17.68
N GLY A 34 43.58 -65.71 18.62
CA GLY A 34 42.69 -64.53 18.58
C GLY A 34 43.45 -63.20 18.68
N ILE A 35 44.48 -63.11 19.52
CA ILE A 35 45.31 -61.91 19.66
C ILE A 35 46.20 -61.72 18.42
N ILE A 36 46.74 -62.80 17.83
CA ILE A 36 47.50 -62.74 16.58
C ILE A 36 46.60 -62.33 15.41
N LEU A 37 45.37 -62.83 15.34
CA LEU A 37 44.40 -62.43 14.30
C LEU A 37 44.00 -60.95 14.46
N MET A 38 43.76 -60.48 15.68
CA MET A 38 43.48 -59.06 15.97
C MET A 38 44.67 -58.14 15.63
N SER A 39 45.90 -58.57 15.90
CA SER A 39 47.10 -57.77 15.58
C SER A 39 47.47 -57.80 14.09
N LEU A 40 47.16 -58.89 13.36
CA LEU A 40 47.26 -58.94 11.90
C LEU A 40 46.23 -58.03 11.21
N ILE A 41 45.04 -57.84 11.78
CA ILE A 41 44.06 -56.85 11.28
C ILE A 41 44.55 -55.41 11.53
N SER A 42 45.34 -55.18 12.58
CA SER A 42 45.80 -53.83 12.97
C SER A 42 46.92 -53.26 12.10
N THR A 43 47.60 -54.09 11.31
CA THR A 43 48.75 -53.67 10.45
C THR A 43 48.40 -53.51 8.97
N LEU A 44 47.12 -53.72 8.60
CA LEU A 44 46.56 -53.34 7.30
C LEU A 44 45.93 -51.94 7.30
N ALA A 45 46.16 -51.12 8.33
CA ALA A 45 45.84 -49.68 8.32
C ALA A 45 46.85 -48.86 7.48
N ALA A 46 47.38 -49.44 6.42
CA ALA A 46 47.97 -48.68 5.34
C ALA A 46 46.82 -48.12 4.51
N ALA A 47 46.46 -46.86 4.78
CA ALA A 47 45.65 -45.97 3.94
C ALA A 47 44.71 -46.70 2.96
N VAL A 48 43.70 -47.42 3.48
CA VAL A 48 42.51 -47.63 2.65
C VAL A 48 41.91 -46.23 2.56
N PRO A 49 41.91 -45.57 1.39
CA PRO A 49 41.23 -44.29 1.26
C PRO A 49 39.83 -44.50 1.81
N SER A 50 39.39 -43.64 2.74
CA SER A 50 38.00 -43.64 3.14
C SER A 50 37.19 -43.58 1.86
N LEU A 51 36.47 -44.66 1.57
CA LEU A 51 35.55 -44.66 0.44
C LEU A 51 34.43 -43.75 0.90
N ASP A 52 34.56 -42.46 0.60
CA ASP A 52 33.60 -41.42 0.90
C ASP A 52 32.39 -41.61 -0.03
N PHE A 53 31.61 -42.65 0.27
CA PHE A 53 30.40 -42.97 -0.46
C PHE A 53 29.28 -42.03 0.01
N ASN A 54 28.86 -41.15 -0.88
CA ASN A 54 27.68 -40.33 -0.66
C ASN A 54 26.49 -41.07 -1.25
N GLN A 55 25.55 -41.45 -0.36
CA GLN A 55 24.37 -42.21 -0.73
C GLN A 55 23.12 -41.35 -0.53
N PHE A 56 22.33 -41.20 -1.60
CA PHE A 56 20.94 -40.75 -1.48
C PHE A 56 20.01 -41.95 -1.50
N PHE A 57 19.01 -41.93 -0.61
CA PHE A 57 17.97 -42.96 -0.58
C PHE A 57 16.67 -42.40 -0.01
N GLY A 58 15.54 -43.03 -0.30
CA GLY A 58 14.27 -42.59 0.26
C GLY A 58 13.07 -43.32 -0.30
N GLU A 59 11.89 -42.89 0.13
CA GLU A 59 10.60 -43.31 -0.43
C GLU A 59 10.23 -42.43 -1.61
N VAL A 60 9.46 -42.98 -2.56
CA VAL A 60 8.89 -42.23 -3.67
C VAL A 60 7.37 -42.30 -3.67
N LYS A 61 6.70 -41.19 -3.97
CA LYS A 61 5.25 -41.12 -4.19
C LYS A 61 4.95 -40.57 -5.58
N GLY A 62 3.99 -41.19 -6.27
CA GLY A 62 3.60 -40.79 -7.63
C GLY A 62 4.60 -41.16 -8.72
N ILE A 63 5.55 -42.06 -8.44
CA ILE A 63 6.53 -42.56 -9.42
C ILE A 63 6.34 -44.07 -9.55
N ASP A 64 6.21 -44.56 -10.77
CA ASP A 64 5.93 -45.97 -11.06
C ASP A 64 7.14 -46.87 -10.75
N GLU A 65 6.85 -48.13 -10.38
CA GLU A 65 7.84 -49.18 -10.18
C GLU A 65 8.73 -49.35 -11.42
N GLY A 66 10.04 -49.44 -11.22
CA GLY A 66 11.03 -49.57 -12.30
C GLY A 66 11.45 -48.23 -12.95
N THR A 67 10.79 -47.11 -12.64
CA THR A 67 11.22 -45.79 -13.11
C THR A 67 12.63 -45.48 -12.62
N LYS A 68 13.49 -44.95 -13.50
CA LYS A 68 14.84 -44.52 -13.12
C LYS A 68 14.80 -43.13 -12.49
N ILE A 69 15.32 -43.02 -11.27
CA ILE A 69 15.71 -41.76 -10.65
C ILE A 69 17.11 -41.41 -11.14
N ILE A 70 17.27 -40.29 -11.82
CA ILE A 70 18.53 -39.80 -12.36
C ILE A 70 18.97 -38.58 -11.55
N ILE A 71 20.21 -38.57 -11.07
CA ILE A 71 20.80 -37.41 -10.41
C ILE A 71 21.73 -36.70 -11.38
N LYS A 72 21.58 -35.39 -11.54
CA LYS A 72 22.52 -34.55 -12.29
C LYS A 72 23.11 -33.45 -11.42
N GLY A 73 24.35 -33.08 -11.71
CA GLY A 73 25.01 -31.85 -11.25
C GLY A 73 25.69 -31.20 -12.45
N GLU A 74 25.51 -29.90 -12.65
CA GLU A 74 25.99 -29.16 -13.84
C GLU A 74 25.66 -29.90 -15.16
N ASP A 75 24.41 -30.36 -15.30
CA ASP A 75 23.91 -31.14 -16.43
C ASP A 75 24.56 -32.52 -16.69
N LYS A 76 25.58 -32.91 -15.91
CA LYS A 76 26.21 -34.23 -15.97
C LYS A 76 25.46 -35.24 -15.12
N VAL A 77 25.15 -36.42 -15.67
CA VAL A 77 24.55 -37.53 -14.90
C VAL A 77 25.58 -38.07 -13.92
N LEU A 78 25.27 -38.00 -12.63
CA LEU A 78 26.13 -38.43 -11.53
C LEU A 78 25.78 -39.82 -11.00
N GLY A 79 24.54 -40.26 -11.16
CA GLY A 79 24.08 -41.58 -10.74
C GLY A 79 22.64 -41.86 -11.14
N GLU A 80 22.27 -43.14 -11.15
CA GLU A 80 20.89 -43.58 -11.38
C GLU A 80 20.47 -44.72 -10.45
N SER A 81 19.20 -44.75 -10.05
CA SER A 81 18.59 -45.85 -9.29
C SER A 81 17.19 -46.10 -9.77
N ALA A 82 16.82 -47.37 -9.97
CA ALA A 82 15.44 -47.73 -10.24
C ALA A 82 14.59 -47.63 -8.96
N VAL A 83 13.32 -47.26 -9.11
CA VAL A 83 12.31 -47.38 -8.05
C VAL A 83 11.95 -48.85 -7.85
N LYS A 84 12.03 -49.31 -6.60
CA LYS A 84 11.63 -50.66 -6.22
C LYS A 84 10.86 -50.68 -4.89
N GLY A 85 9.63 -51.15 -4.90
CA GLY A 85 8.74 -51.18 -3.74
C GLY A 85 8.47 -49.79 -3.16
N GLY A 86 8.34 -48.77 -4.03
CA GLY A 86 8.16 -47.38 -3.62
C GLY A 86 9.39 -46.74 -2.97
N LYS A 87 10.59 -47.27 -3.22
CA LYS A 87 11.87 -46.75 -2.70
C LYS A 87 12.92 -46.63 -3.78
N TYR A 88 13.90 -45.76 -3.60
CA TYR A 88 15.07 -45.63 -4.48
C TYR A 88 16.36 -45.53 -3.65
N GLY A 89 17.52 -45.74 -4.28
CA GLY A 89 18.83 -45.66 -3.63
C GLY A 89 19.23 -46.88 -2.79
N TYR A 90 18.37 -47.91 -2.73
CA TYR A 90 18.63 -49.17 -2.01
C TYR A 90 19.12 -50.31 -2.92
N TYR A 91 18.69 -50.35 -4.20
CA TYR A 91 19.06 -51.43 -5.13
C TYR A 91 18.86 -51.01 -6.61
N PRO A 92 19.93 -50.65 -7.36
CA PRO A 92 21.31 -50.51 -6.90
C PRO A 92 21.49 -49.36 -5.89
N ILE A 93 22.56 -49.42 -5.08
CA ILE A 93 22.94 -48.31 -4.21
C ILE A 93 23.29 -47.12 -5.11
N LEU A 94 22.63 -45.98 -4.86
CA LEU A 94 22.86 -44.75 -5.60
C LEU A 94 24.09 -44.05 -5.05
N ASN A 95 25.24 -44.39 -5.61
CA ASN A 95 26.52 -43.81 -5.22
C ASN A 95 26.89 -42.69 -6.18
N ILE A 96 27.06 -41.49 -5.65
CA ILE A 96 27.58 -40.37 -6.44
C ILE A 96 29.10 -40.40 -6.30
N PRO A 97 29.84 -40.59 -7.40
CA PRO A 97 31.29 -40.56 -7.33
C PRO A 97 31.70 -39.16 -6.86
N GLY A 98 32.32 -39.11 -5.67
CA GLY A 98 33.11 -37.95 -5.27
C GLY A 98 34.29 -37.87 -6.21
N GLU A 99 34.23 -37.01 -7.22
CA GLU A 99 35.39 -36.79 -8.08
C GLU A 99 36.47 -36.10 -7.23
N SER A 100 37.48 -36.88 -6.84
CA SER A 100 38.77 -36.43 -6.30
C SER A 100 38.76 -35.86 -4.87
N ALA A 101 39.92 -36.05 -4.21
CA ALA A 101 40.20 -35.81 -2.80
C ALA A 101 39.65 -34.48 -2.24
N GLU A 102 39.05 -34.56 -1.05
CA GLU A 102 38.74 -33.46 -0.14
C GLU A 102 37.79 -32.36 -0.70
N GLY A 103 36.48 -32.65 -0.67
CA GLY A 103 35.45 -31.61 -0.55
C GLY A 103 34.93 -30.95 -1.84
N ALA A 104 35.31 -31.46 -3.02
CA ALA A 104 35.04 -30.80 -4.31
C ALA A 104 33.57 -30.53 -4.66
N ARG A 105 32.59 -31.17 -4.01
CA ARG A 105 31.14 -30.96 -4.27
C ARG A 105 30.34 -30.46 -3.07
N LYS A 106 30.99 -30.10 -1.96
CA LYS A 106 30.27 -29.67 -0.75
C LYS A 106 29.47 -28.40 -1.06
N GLY A 107 28.15 -28.47 -0.88
CA GLY A 107 27.26 -27.35 -1.16
C GLY A 107 26.73 -27.29 -2.60
N GLU A 108 27.18 -28.18 -3.49
CA GLU A 108 26.60 -28.25 -4.84
C GLU A 108 25.13 -28.64 -4.79
N THR A 109 24.34 -28.05 -5.67
CA THR A 109 22.93 -28.39 -5.81
C THR A 109 22.78 -29.50 -6.85
N LEU A 110 22.26 -30.64 -6.40
CA LEU A 110 21.96 -31.79 -7.24
C LEU A 110 20.49 -31.76 -7.64
N THR A 111 20.23 -32.09 -8.90
CA THR A 111 18.88 -32.13 -9.45
C THR A 111 18.47 -33.57 -9.70
N PHE A 112 17.32 -33.97 -9.14
CA PHE A 112 16.76 -35.31 -9.28
C PHE A 112 15.69 -35.31 -10.36
N TYR A 113 15.73 -36.31 -11.25
CA TYR A 113 14.78 -36.48 -12.34
C TYR A 113 14.13 -37.87 -12.28
N ALA A 114 12.86 -37.94 -12.70
CA ALA A 114 12.19 -39.19 -13.07
C ALA A 114 11.36 -38.96 -14.34
N ASN A 115 11.40 -39.91 -15.28
CA ASN A 115 10.74 -39.76 -16.59
C ASN A 115 11.08 -38.44 -17.29
N ASP A 116 12.37 -38.06 -17.26
CA ASP A 116 12.91 -36.80 -17.79
C ASP A 116 12.33 -35.51 -17.19
N LYS A 117 11.53 -35.60 -16.12
CA LYS A 117 11.01 -34.45 -15.37
C LYS A 117 11.81 -34.23 -14.10
N GLN A 118 12.17 -32.98 -13.83
CA GLN A 118 12.80 -32.58 -12.58
C GLN A 118 11.82 -32.74 -11.42
N ILE A 119 12.27 -33.35 -10.33
CA ILE A 119 11.49 -33.59 -9.12
C ILE A 119 11.89 -32.62 -8.01
N VAL A 120 13.18 -32.56 -7.67
CA VAL A 120 13.67 -31.81 -6.50
C VAL A 120 15.14 -31.41 -6.67
N LEU A 121 15.51 -30.31 -6.00
CA LEU A 121 16.89 -29.84 -5.82
C LEU A 121 17.34 -30.19 -4.40
N ALA A 122 18.52 -30.80 -4.23
CA ALA A 122 19.08 -31.10 -2.92
C ALA A 122 20.56 -30.73 -2.86
N THR A 123 20.99 -30.17 -1.72
CA THR A 123 22.39 -29.82 -1.49
C THR A 123 23.22 -31.05 -1.12
N PHE A 124 24.37 -31.22 -1.77
CA PHE A 124 25.30 -32.32 -1.51
C PHE A 124 26.18 -32.05 -0.29
N ASN A 125 26.11 -32.95 0.69
CA ASN A 125 26.99 -32.96 1.87
C ASN A 125 27.89 -34.21 1.84
N PRO A 126 29.21 -34.06 1.64
CA PRO A 126 30.13 -35.20 1.57
C PRO A 126 30.20 -36.00 2.88
N GLY A 127 30.30 -37.33 2.77
CA GLY A 127 30.49 -38.27 3.87
C GLY A 127 29.21 -38.75 4.56
N GLU A 128 28.03 -38.30 4.11
CA GLU A 128 26.76 -38.61 4.78
C GLU A 128 25.79 -39.35 3.84
N ALA A 129 25.11 -40.36 4.40
CA ALA A 129 23.97 -40.98 3.74
C ALA A 129 22.73 -40.09 3.98
N THR A 130 22.20 -39.51 2.91
CA THR A 130 21.10 -38.54 2.97
C THR A 130 19.78 -39.24 2.62
N LYS A 131 18.85 -39.25 3.58
CA LYS A 131 17.47 -39.66 3.31
C LYS A 131 16.73 -38.51 2.63
N LEU A 132 16.22 -38.72 1.42
CA LEU A 132 15.47 -37.74 0.63
C LEU A 132 14.24 -38.41 0.03
N ASP A 133 13.06 -38.15 0.58
CA ASP A 133 11.80 -38.71 0.05
C ASP A 133 11.33 -37.88 -1.17
N LEU A 134 11.01 -38.54 -2.28
CA LEU A 134 10.65 -37.90 -3.56
C LEU A 134 9.14 -37.96 -3.78
N VAL A 135 8.56 -36.85 -4.20
CA VAL A 135 7.15 -36.80 -4.60
C VAL A 135 7.10 -36.22 -6.01
N LEU A 136 6.66 -37.01 -6.98
CA LEU A 136 6.34 -36.45 -8.30
C LEU A 136 5.03 -35.70 -8.12
N ALA A 137 5.12 -34.39 -7.89
CA ALA A 137 3.97 -33.52 -7.92
C ALA A 137 3.27 -33.75 -9.27
N ALA A 138 1.99 -34.14 -9.23
CA ALA A 138 1.15 -34.13 -10.43
C ALA A 138 1.37 -32.76 -11.06
N ALA A 139 1.84 -32.72 -12.31
CA ALA A 139 2.33 -31.51 -12.95
C ALA A 139 1.34 -30.35 -12.74
N ALA A 140 1.61 -29.52 -11.74
CA ALA A 140 1.11 -28.17 -11.74
C ALA A 140 1.83 -27.50 -12.92
N PRO A 141 1.13 -26.74 -13.77
CA PRO A 141 1.78 -25.97 -14.81
C PRO A 141 2.90 -25.19 -14.15
N VAL A 142 4.14 -25.41 -14.62
CA VAL A 142 5.29 -24.67 -14.14
C VAL A 142 5.14 -23.29 -14.77
N PRO A 143 4.92 -22.21 -13.99
CA PRO A 143 4.84 -20.88 -14.57
C PRO A 143 6.23 -20.58 -15.15
N TYR A 144 6.27 -20.35 -16.46
CA TYR A 144 7.48 -19.93 -17.16
C TYR A 144 7.88 -18.56 -16.60
N CYS A 145 9.03 -18.51 -15.95
CA CYS A 145 9.67 -17.29 -15.49
C CYS A 145 11.12 -17.28 -15.96
N GLY A 146 11.51 -16.28 -16.73
CA GLY A 146 12.87 -15.95 -17.16
C GLY A 146 13.06 -15.84 -18.67
N ASP A 147 11.99 -15.74 -19.47
CA ASP A 147 12.06 -15.65 -20.94
C ASP A 147 11.91 -14.22 -21.49
N ASN A 148 11.72 -13.21 -20.61
CA ASN A 148 11.40 -11.82 -20.95
C ASN A 148 10.08 -11.62 -21.72
N ASP A 149 9.18 -12.62 -21.76
CA ASP A 149 7.86 -12.48 -22.38
C ASP A 149 6.76 -12.52 -21.29
N CYS A 150 5.80 -11.59 -21.35
CA CYS A 150 4.63 -11.59 -20.47
C CYS A 150 3.47 -12.34 -21.12
N ASN A 151 3.57 -13.66 -21.13
CA ASN A 151 2.70 -14.56 -21.87
C ASN A 151 1.74 -15.37 -20.96
N GLU A 152 1.90 -15.34 -19.63
CA GLU A 152 0.91 -15.80 -18.63
C GLU A 152 0.73 -14.77 -17.50
N ASP A 153 -0.26 -15.01 -16.61
CA ASP A 153 -0.70 -14.11 -15.52
C ASP A 153 0.44 -13.20 -15.03
N PRO A 154 0.36 -11.88 -15.29
CA PRO A 154 1.47 -10.94 -15.06
C PRO A 154 1.91 -10.89 -13.58
N CYS A 155 1.09 -11.41 -12.66
CA CYS A 155 1.41 -11.51 -11.24
C CYS A 155 2.23 -12.76 -10.85
N SER A 156 2.24 -13.79 -11.69
CA SER A 156 2.97 -15.02 -11.44
C SER A 156 4.48 -14.88 -11.70
N CYS A 157 4.89 -13.88 -12.49
CA CYS A 157 6.27 -13.70 -12.90
C CYS A 157 6.83 -12.28 -12.82
N LYS A 158 7.27 -11.90 -11.62
CA LYS A 158 7.84 -10.57 -11.33
C LYS A 158 9.15 -10.26 -12.07
N THR A 159 9.88 -11.29 -12.50
CA THR A 159 11.19 -11.13 -13.14
C THR A 159 11.06 -10.66 -14.60
N ASP A 160 10.05 -11.13 -15.32
CA ASP A 160 9.83 -10.79 -16.73
C ASP A 160 8.83 -9.64 -16.90
N CYS A 161 7.80 -9.56 -16.04
CA CYS A 161 6.70 -8.59 -16.18
C CYS A 161 6.85 -7.30 -15.37
N GLY A 162 7.95 -7.13 -14.65
CA GLY A 162 8.17 -5.96 -13.81
C GLY A 162 7.25 -5.93 -12.59
N ALA A 163 6.86 -4.73 -12.15
CA ALA A 163 5.91 -4.60 -11.06
C ALA A 163 4.53 -5.07 -11.54
N CYS A 164 3.93 -6.01 -10.81
CA CYS A 164 2.57 -6.45 -11.09
C CYS A 164 1.65 -5.22 -11.17
N PRO A 165 0.79 -5.11 -12.20
CA PRO A 165 -0.26 -4.12 -12.17
C PRO A 165 -1.06 -4.35 -10.88
N THR A 166 -1.23 -3.29 -10.11
CA THR A 166 -1.98 -3.34 -8.86
C THR A 166 -3.46 -3.34 -9.22
N ASP A 167 -4.24 -4.14 -8.49
CA ASP A 167 -5.67 -3.98 -8.34
C ASP A 167 -5.80 -3.42 -6.92
N THR A 168 -5.83 -2.09 -6.81
CA THR A 168 -5.75 -1.43 -5.51
C THR A 168 -7.02 -1.70 -4.72
N ASP A 169 -8.18 -1.82 -5.37
CA ASP A 169 -9.48 -1.90 -4.72
C ASP A 169 -10.08 -3.31 -4.61
N ASP A 170 -9.36 -4.31 -5.13
CA ASP A 170 -9.70 -5.73 -5.17
C ASP A 170 -11.07 -6.00 -5.82
N ASP A 171 -11.50 -5.15 -6.76
CA ASP A 171 -12.76 -5.35 -7.52
C ASP A 171 -12.61 -6.36 -8.67
N GLY A 172 -11.38 -6.82 -8.93
CA GLY A 172 -11.02 -7.78 -9.96
C GLY A 172 -10.53 -7.14 -11.27
N ILE A 173 -10.35 -5.81 -11.30
CA ILE A 173 -9.85 -5.06 -12.44
C ILE A 173 -8.58 -4.30 -12.04
N LEU A 174 -7.61 -4.29 -12.94
CA LEU A 174 -6.32 -3.68 -12.66
C LEU A 174 -6.44 -2.16 -12.68
N ASP A 175 -5.73 -1.47 -11.78
CA ASP A 175 -5.68 -0.01 -11.65
C ASP A 175 -5.34 0.71 -12.95
N VAL A 176 -4.71 0.05 -13.93
CA VAL A 176 -4.41 0.63 -15.24
C VAL A 176 -5.67 0.79 -16.08
N ASP A 177 -6.60 -0.16 -15.97
CA ASP A 177 -7.86 -0.24 -16.69
C ASP A 177 -9.05 0.24 -15.83
N ASP A 178 -8.83 0.46 -14.53
CA ASP A 178 -9.84 0.96 -13.61
C ASP A 178 -9.91 2.50 -13.60
N ASN A 179 -11.13 3.04 -13.67
CA ASN A 179 -11.41 4.47 -13.55
C ASN A 179 -11.67 4.89 -12.11
N ILE A 180 -11.77 3.93 -11.21
CA ILE A 180 -11.89 4.11 -9.77
C ILE A 180 -10.56 3.66 -9.14
N LEU A 181 -10.12 4.37 -8.10
CA LEU A 181 -9.03 3.91 -7.24
C LEU A 181 -9.60 3.93 -5.84
N PHE A 182 -10.01 2.77 -5.35
CA PHE A 182 -10.69 2.65 -4.07
C PHE A 182 -9.92 1.70 -3.15
N ILE A 183 -10.09 1.82 -1.84
CA ILE A 183 -9.96 0.67 -0.94
C ILE A 183 -11.00 0.97 0.12
N LYS A 184 -12.05 0.17 0.18
CA LYS A 184 -13.12 0.35 1.18
C LYS A 184 -12.56 0.48 2.60
N GLU A 185 -11.54 -0.33 2.87
CA GLU A 185 -10.85 -0.39 4.15
C GLU A 185 -10.11 0.94 4.46
N LYS A 186 -9.48 1.58 3.47
CA LYS A 186 -8.77 2.87 3.67
C LYS A 186 -9.70 4.02 3.99
N VAL A 187 -10.87 4.11 3.33
CA VAL A 187 -11.84 5.18 3.64
C VAL A 187 -12.32 5.03 5.08
N ALA A 188 -12.72 3.81 5.46
CA ALA A 188 -13.17 3.52 6.82
C ALA A 188 -12.08 3.74 7.89
N GLU A 189 -10.80 3.52 7.57
CA GLU A 189 -9.67 3.81 8.46
C GLU A 189 -9.41 5.30 8.65
N LYS A 190 -9.56 6.09 7.58
CA LYS A 190 -9.34 7.54 7.61
C LYS A 190 -10.51 8.32 8.19
N THR A 191 -11.70 7.73 8.20
CA THR A 191 -12.89 8.35 8.78
C THR A 191 -12.88 8.30 10.30
N LYS A 192 -13.05 9.45 10.97
CA LYS A 192 -13.12 9.54 12.44
C LYS A 192 -14.56 9.64 12.92
N ASN A 193 -14.88 8.89 13.98
CA ASN A 193 -16.19 8.83 14.65
C ASN A 193 -17.33 8.26 13.78
N PHE A 194 -17.01 7.36 12.83
CA PHE A 194 -17.99 6.62 12.05
C PHE A 194 -18.10 5.17 12.52
N GLU A 195 -19.29 4.60 12.38
CA GLU A 195 -19.48 3.16 12.47
C GLU A 195 -18.99 2.51 11.16
N LYS A 196 -17.74 2.04 11.15
CA LYS A 196 -17.04 1.58 9.92
C LYS A 196 -17.86 0.60 9.07
N GLU A 197 -18.62 -0.29 9.70
CA GLU A 197 -19.45 -1.30 9.01
C GLU A 197 -20.61 -0.70 8.21
N ASN A 198 -20.95 0.56 8.46
CA ASN A 198 -22.15 1.21 7.94
C ASN A 198 -21.87 2.23 6.83
N ILE A 199 -20.61 2.41 6.42
CA ILE A 199 -20.25 3.29 5.31
C ILE A 199 -20.50 2.60 3.97
N LYS A 200 -21.28 3.25 3.12
CA LYS A 200 -21.59 2.83 1.76
C LYS A 200 -21.25 3.94 0.77
N ILE A 201 -20.75 3.54 -0.40
CA ILE A 201 -20.51 4.43 -1.53
C ILE A 201 -21.42 4.00 -2.66
N LYS A 202 -22.09 4.96 -3.30
CA LYS A 202 -22.97 4.74 -4.45
C LYS A 202 -22.55 5.64 -5.60
N ILE A 203 -22.59 5.10 -6.81
CA ILE A 203 -22.38 5.83 -8.07
C ILE A 203 -23.68 5.71 -8.87
N ASP A 204 -24.35 6.84 -9.14
CA ASP A 204 -25.67 6.88 -9.79
C ASP A 204 -26.74 5.97 -9.11
N ASN A 205 -26.67 5.86 -7.77
CA ASN A 205 -27.48 4.97 -6.92
C ASN A 205 -27.15 3.47 -7.02
N ASN A 206 -26.14 3.06 -7.78
CA ASN A 206 -25.61 1.69 -7.75
C ASN A 206 -24.64 1.52 -6.58
N GLU A 207 -24.81 0.48 -5.76
CA GLU A 207 -23.88 0.11 -4.68
C GLU A 207 -22.70 -0.72 -5.19
N LYS A 208 -22.85 -1.35 -6.35
CA LYS A 208 -21.75 -2.04 -7.02
C LYS A 208 -20.94 -1.00 -7.77
N LEU A 209 -19.67 -0.89 -7.40
CA LEU A 209 -18.68 -0.15 -8.16
C LEU A 209 -18.34 -1.04 -9.36
N GLU A 210 -18.71 -0.56 -10.55
CA GLU A 210 -18.47 -1.25 -11.83
C GLU A 210 -17.56 -0.34 -12.69
N ASN A 211 -16.70 -0.89 -13.54
CA ASN A 211 -15.53 -0.17 -14.04
C ASN A 211 -15.79 0.68 -15.31
N ASN A 212 -17.04 0.74 -15.75
CA ASN A 212 -17.41 1.38 -17.02
C ASN A 212 -18.42 2.50 -16.80
N TYR A 213 -18.16 3.37 -15.82
CA TYR A 213 -18.89 4.63 -15.75
C TYR A 213 -18.40 5.55 -16.86
N GLU A 214 -19.35 6.10 -17.62
CA GLU A 214 -19.09 7.12 -18.64
C GLU A 214 -19.86 8.40 -18.28
N GLY A 215 -19.29 9.54 -18.64
CA GLY A 215 -19.86 10.86 -18.40
C GLY A 215 -19.96 11.24 -16.93
N LYS A 216 -20.82 12.23 -16.69
CA LYS A 216 -21.02 12.81 -15.37
C LYS A 216 -21.95 11.96 -14.52
N LYS A 217 -21.45 11.50 -13.37
CA LYS A 217 -22.10 10.62 -12.40
C LYS A 217 -22.20 11.25 -11.03
N GLU A 218 -23.27 10.97 -10.31
CA GLU A 218 -23.39 11.37 -8.91
C GLU A 218 -22.69 10.34 -8.01
N ILE A 219 -21.72 10.81 -7.23
CA ILE A 219 -21.05 10.03 -6.18
C ILE A 219 -21.70 10.38 -4.85
N ARG A 220 -22.13 9.37 -4.11
CA ARG A 220 -22.78 9.51 -2.80
C ARG A 220 -22.12 8.62 -1.76
N ILE A 221 -21.64 9.23 -0.68
CA ILE A 221 -21.10 8.53 0.50
C ILE A 221 -22.15 8.61 1.60
N GLN A 222 -22.52 7.47 2.19
CA GLN A 222 -23.60 7.34 3.17
C GLN A 222 -23.15 6.54 4.40
N GLU A 223 -23.70 6.87 5.57
CA GLU A 223 -23.64 6.07 6.80
C GLU A 223 -25.06 5.69 7.20
N ASN A 224 -25.35 4.40 7.42
CA ASN A 224 -26.68 3.94 7.83
C ASN A 224 -27.81 4.44 6.89
N GLU A 225 -27.58 4.39 5.58
CA GLU A 225 -28.44 4.95 4.50
C GLU A 225 -28.62 6.48 4.52
N LYS A 226 -28.03 7.20 5.48
CA LYS A 226 -28.05 8.66 5.51
C LYS A 226 -26.88 9.21 4.69
N PRO A 227 -27.11 10.16 3.78
CA PRO A 227 -26.02 10.78 3.04
C PRO A 227 -25.11 11.56 4.00
N ILE A 228 -23.81 11.56 3.67
CA ILE A 228 -22.76 12.33 4.35
C ILE A 228 -22.14 13.31 3.36
N ILE A 229 -21.84 12.81 2.16
CA ILE A 229 -21.23 13.59 1.08
C ILE A 229 -21.93 13.22 -0.22
N LYS A 230 -22.17 14.24 -1.05
CA LYS A 230 -22.64 14.10 -2.42
C LYS A 230 -21.85 15.05 -3.32
N PHE A 231 -21.35 14.54 -4.44
CA PHE A 231 -20.71 15.35 -5.47
C PHE A 231 -20.85 14.67 -6.82
N ASP A 232 -20.66 15.44 -7.89
CA ASP A 232 -20.62 14.87 -9.22
C ASP A 232 -19.17 14.66 -9.67
N PHE A 233 -18.91 13.53 -10.32
CA PHE A 233 -17.63 13.20 -10.95
C PHE A 233 -17.84 12.94 -12.45
N ASP A 234 -16.88 13.35 -13.29
CA ASP A 234 -16.97 13.23 -14.74
C ASP A 234 -15.97 12.20 -15.24
N PHE A 235 -16.46 10.98 -15.52
CA PHE A 235 -15.65 9.84 -15.93
C PHE A 235 -15.15 9.91 -17.38
N ASP A 236 -15.60 10.89 -18.16
CA ASP A 236 -15.06 11.14 -19.51
C ASP A 236 -13.72 11.88 -19.49
N LYS A 237 -13.27 12.33 -18.32
CA LYS A 237 -11.97 13.01 -18.14
C LYS A 237 -10.87 12.00 -17.81
N GLU A 238 -9.63 12.35 -18.15
CA GLU A 238 -8.44 11.51 -17.86
C GLU A 238 -8.15 11.30 -16.36
N GLN A 239 -8.89 11.96 -15.47
CA GLN A 239 -8.72 11.84 -14.04
C GLN A 239 -9.48 10.63 -13.50
N LYS A 240 -8.79 9.77 -12.75
CA LYS A 240 -9.40 8.66 -12.01
C LYS A 240 -10.04 9.15 -10.71
N LEU A 241 -11.14 8.52 -10.31
CA LEU A 241 -11.80 8.79 -9.04
C LEU A 241 -11.04 8.10 -7.90
N ASP A 242 -10.19 8.83 -7.18
CA ASP A 242 -9.45 8.31 -6.03
C ASP A 242 -10.24 8.55 -4.74
N LEU A 243 -11.02 7.55 -4.36
CA LEU A 243 -11.78 7.55 -3.11
C LEU A 243 -10.87 7.34 -1.89
N GLY A 244 -9.66 6.80 -2.09
CA GLY A 244 -8.66 6.57 -1.05
C GLY A 244 -8.09 7.84 -0.42
N GLN A 245 -8.17 8.99 -1.09
CA GLN A 245 -7.78 10.29 -0.51
C GLN A 245 -8.82 10.88 0.44
N ILE A 246 -10.07 10.39 0.38
CA ILE A 246 -11.17 11.01 1.11
C ILE A 246 -10.98 10.78 2.62
N ASN A 247 -10.98 11.88 3.37
CA ASN A 247 -10.96 11.86 4.82
C ASN A 247 -12.17 12.63 5.35
N VAL A 248 -12.97 11.95 6.17
CA VAL A 248 -14.18 12.51 6.77
C VAL A 248 -14.09 12.44 8.28
N GLU A 249 -14.28 13.56 8.96
CA GLU A 249 -14.32 13.66 10.41
C GLU A 249 -15.67 14.25 10.81
N LYS A 250 -16.43 13.53 11.64
CA LYS A 250 -17.70 14.02 12.21
C LYS A 250 -17.65 14.05 13.73
N GLN A 251 -18.64 14.67 14.35
CA GLN A 251 -18.76 14.71 15.80
C GLN A 251 -18.91 13.32 16.43
N SER A 252 -18.37 13.15 17.64
CA SER A 252 -18.56 11.92 18.41
C SER A 252 -19.99 11.85 18.99
N SER A 253 -20.41 10.66 19.46
CA SER A 253 -21.72 10.48 20.10
C SER A 253 -21.88 11.21 21.43
N LEU A 254 -20.80 11.75 22.00
CA LEU A 254 -20.80 12.51 23.26
C LEU A 254 -20.84 14.03 23.03
N GLU A 255 -20.61 14.49 21.80
CA GLU A 255 -20.66 15.90 21.47
C GLU A 255 -22.11 16.41 21.48
N GLN A 256 -22.27 17.70 21.75
CA GLN A 256 -23.59 18.37 21.73
C GLN A 256 -23.80 19.22 20.49
N THR A 257 -22.81 19.28 19.61
CA THR A 257 -22.81 20.13 18.41
C THR A 257 -22.41 19.27 17.23
N GLY A 258 -23.27 19.24 16.21
CA GLY A 258 -22.98 18.57 14.96
C GLY A 258 -21.86 19.27 14.19
N TYR A 259 -20.94 18.51 13.61
CA TYR A 259 -19.96 19.05 12.68
C TYR A 259 -19.48 18.00 11.68
N ILE A 260 -18.94 18.47 10.57
CA ILE A 260 -18.28 17.63 9.59
C ILE A 260 -17.09 18.36 8.98
N VAL A 261 -16.00 17.63 8.78
CA VAL A 261 -14.82 18.04 8.01
C VAL A 261 -14.58 17.00 6.93
N VAL A 262 -14.50 17.42 5.68
CA VAL A 262 -14.26 16.59 4.50
C VAL A 262 -13.03 17.11 3.77
N ARG A 263 -12.11 16.21 3.44
CA ARG A 263 -10.86 16.48 2.71
C ARG A 263 -10.64 15.43 1.62
N GLY A 264 -9.80 15.75 0.64
CA GLY A 264 -9.35 14.81 -0.40
C GLY A 264 -10.26 14.71 -1.62
N ILE A 265 -11.25 15.60 -1.72
CA ILE A 265 -12.22 15.66 -2.84
C ILE A 265 -12.02 16.92 -3.70
N GLU A 266 -11.25 17.90 -3.21
CA GLU A 266 -11.13 19.25 -3.77
C GLU A 266 -10.62 19.25 -5.22
N SER A 267 -9.72 18.32 -5.56
CA SER A 267 -9.18 18.17 -6.92
C SER A 267 -10.07 17.34 -7.84
N GLN A 268 -11.13 16.71 -7.32
CA GLN A 268 -11.95 15.72 -8.03
C GLN A 268 -13.37 16.23 -8.33
N ALA A 269 -13.84 17.25 -7.61
CA ALA A 269 -15.20 17.79 -7.75
C ALA A 269 -15.20 19.31 -7.91
N ASN A 270 -16.05 19.82 -8.81
CA ASN A 270 -16.24 21.27 -8.97
C ASN A 270 -16.92 21.91 -7.75
N SER A 271 -17.85 21.17 -7.14
CA SER A 271 -18.60 21.55 -5.95
C SER A 271 -19.15 20.29 -5.30
N LYS A 272 -19.36 20.33 -3.98
CA LYS A 272 -19.97 19.24 -3.23
C LYS A 272 -21.05 19.72 -2.27
N THR A 273 -21.84 18.74 -1.85
CA THR A 273 -22.85 18.84 -0.82
C THR A 273 -22.43 17.97 0.35
N ILE A 274 -22.47 18.51 1.55
CA ILE A 274 -22.22 17.79 2.79
C ILE A 274 -23.48 17.73 3.63
N TYR A 275 -23.57 16.69 4.44
CA TYR A 275 -24.64 16.48 5.39
C TYR A 275 -24.02 16.37 6.77
N LEU A 276 -24.34 17.30 7.67
CA LEU A 276 -23.94 17.24 9.07
C LEU A 276 -25.16 16.93 9.95
N ASP A 277 -24.94 16.18 11.02
CA ASP A 277 -26.02 15.86 11.94
C ASP A 277 -26.47 17.10 12.70
N LYS A 278 -27.77 17.18 12.96
CA LYS A 278 -28.37 18.23 13.78
C LYS A 278 -28.56 17.70 15.19
N LEU A 279 -27.65 18.04 16.10
CA LEU A 279 -27.71 17.57 17.48
C LEU A 279 -28.57 18.49 18.36
N ASN A 280 -28.59 19.78 18.06
CA ASN A 280 -29.50 20.73 18.66
C ASN A 280 -30.74 20.92 17.77
N LYS A 281 -31.87 20.34 18.21
CA LYS A 281 -33.15 20.42 17.49
C LYS A 281 -33.62 21.85 17.22
N GLU A 282 -33.20 22.79 18.06
CA GLU A 282 -33.57 24.20 18.00
C GLU A 282 -32.64 25.04 17.12
N SER A 283 -31.49 24.49 16.69
CA SER A 283 -30.61 25.15 15.73
C SER A 283 -31.27 25.26 14.36
N LYS A 284 -30.98 26.33 13.63
CA LYS A 284 -31.48 26.56 12.26
C LYS A 284 -30.38 27.04 11.32
N SER A 285 -29.13 27.02 11.79
CA SER A 285 -28.03 27.68 11.12
C SER A 285 -26.74 26.91 11.30
N VAL A 286 -25.85 27.08 10.34
CA VAL A 286 -24.53 26.45 10.30
C VAL A 286 -23.48 27.50 10.05
N CYS A 287 -22.30 27.27 10.60
CA CYS A 287 -21.10 27.96 10.21
C CYS A 287 -20.34 27.07 9.25
N ILE A 288 -19.98 27.61 8.08
CA ILE A 288 -19.12 26.90 7.13
C ILE A 288 -17.75 27.57 7.05
N LYS A 289 -16.74 26.79 6.67
CA LYS A 289 -15.43 27.27 6.24
C LYS A 289 -15.07 26.59 4.93
N ASP A 290 -15.19 27.33 3.82
CA ASP A 290 -14.83 26.84 2.49
C ASP A 290 -13.36 27.16 2.17
N ALA A 291 -12.47 26.63 3.01
CA ALA A 291 -11.02 26.69 2.83
C ALA A 291 -10.40 25.36 3.31
N PRO A 292 -9.16 25.02 2.89
CA PRO A 292 -8.46 23.85 3.42
C PRO A 292 -8.37 23.90 4.94
N VAL A 293 -8.80 22.83 5.61
CA VAL A 293 -8.73 22.70 7.06
C VAL A 293 -8.21 21.33 7.48
N ASP A 294 -7.48 21.29 8.60
CA ASP A 294 -6.97 20.06 9.21
C ASP A 294 -7.91 19.51 10.29
N SER A 295 -8.70 20.37 10.92
CA SER A 295 -9.59 19.98 12.02
C SER A 295 -10.66 21.03 12.27
N ILE A 296 -11.74 20.62 12.95
CA ILE A 296 -12.84 21.52 13.29
C ILE A 296 -12.43 22.68 14.22
N SER A 297 -11.34 22.52 14.96
CA SER A 297 -10.78 23.55 15.85
C SER A 297 -10.26 24.80 15.11
N GLN A 298 -10.07 24.73 13.79
CA GLN A 298 -9.71 25.88 12.97
C GLN A 298 -10.90 26.79 12.61
N MET A 299 -12.12 26.41 13.05
CA MET A 299 -13.32 27.24 12.90
C MET A 299 -13.59 28.03 14.18
N SER A 300 -13.74 29.35 14.07
CA SER A 300 -14.04 30.24 15.19
C SER A 300 -15.39 29.91 15.83
N GLU A 301 -15.51 30.07 17.15
CA GLU A 301 -16.77 29.81 17.88
C GLU A 301 -17.93 30.69 17.41
N LYS A 302 -17.64 31.87 16.84
CA LYS A 302 -18.62 32.88 16.43
C LYS A 302 -18.82 32.95 14.92
N CYS A 303 -18.25 32.04 14.14
CA CYS A 303 -18.32 32.08 12.69
C CYS A 303 -17.83 33.42 12.08
N ASN A 304 -16.81 34.02 12.67
CA ASN A 304 -16.23 35.30 12.25
C ASN A 304 -14.73 35.19 11.91
N GLY A 305 -14.23 33.96 11.78
CA GLY A 305 -12.88 33.70 11.32
C GLY A 305 -12.72 33.95 9.83
N GLU A 306 -11.47 33.93 9.37
CA GLU A 306 -11.16 34.03 7.95
C GLU A 306 -11.80 32.87 7.17
N SER A 307 -12.45 33.23 6.05
CA SER A 307 -13.20 32.32 5.16
C SER A 307 -14.33 31.56 5.84
N GLU A 308 -14.84 32.08 6.96
CA GLU A 308 -16.03 31.54 7.63
C GLU A 308 -17.29 32.30 7.19
N ILE A 309 -18.36 31.55 6.97
CA ILE A 309 -19.65 32.10 6.54
C ILE A 309 -20.75 31.50 7.40
N PHE A 310 -21.49 32.39 8.06
CA PHE A 310 -22.73 32.05 8.75
C PHE A 310 -23.87 31.89 7.75
N LEU A 311 -24.52 30.73 7.75
CA LEU A 311 -25.63 30.36 6.87
C LEU A 311 -26.87 29.99 7.67
N ASN A 312 -28.01 30.59 7.31
CA ASN A 312 -29.33 30.11 7.72
C ASN A 312 -29.73 28.92 6.83
N CYS A 313 -30.31 27.88 7.43
CA CYS A 313 -30.69 26.66 6.76
C CYS A 313 -32.17 26.65 6.36
N ASP A 314 -32.58 27.71 5.67
CA ASP A 314 -33.95 27.96 5.22
C ASP A 314 -34.14 27.71 3.70
N GLY A 315 -33.11 27.17 3.03
CA GLY A 315 -33.08 26.93 1.60
C GLY A 315 -32.78 28.17 0.76
N THR A 316 -32.53 29.33 1.38
CA THR A 316 -32.10 30.52 0.65
C THR A 316 -30.62 30.42 0.25
N LYS A 317 -30.31 30.97 -0.91
CA LYS A 317 -28.95 31.02 -1.42
C LYS A 317 -28.24 32.24 -0.85
N LYS A 318 -27.13 32.03 -0.14
CA LYS A 318 -26.21 33.09 0.29
C LYS A 318 -24.89 32.89 -0.43
N GLU A 319 -24.54 33.85 -1.27
CA GLU A 319 -23.42 33.74 -2.22
C GLU A 319 -23.57 32.52 -3.15
N SER A 320 -22.64 31.56 -3.13
CA SER A 320 -22.72 30.30 -3.87
C SER A 320 -23.32 29.15 -3.06
N TYR A 321 -23.62 29.35 -1.78
CA TYR A 321 -24.00 28.29 -0.85
C TYR A 321 -25.50 28.26 -0.61
N VAL A 322 -26.03 27.06 -0.39
CA VAL A 322 -27.42 26.82 0.03
C VAL A 322 -27.39 25.86 1.20
N CYS A 323 -28.07 26.21 2.30
CA CYS A 323 -28.29 25.31 3.42
C CYS A 323 -29.77 24.95 3.58
N ASN A 324 -30.09 23.67 3.77
CA ASN A 324 -31.44 23.17 4.07
C ASN A 324 -31.45 22.43 5.42
N ASP A 325 -32.45 22.70 6.24
CA ASP A 325 -32.76 21.90 7.44
C ASP A 325 -33.65 20.70 7.07
N LEU A 326 -33.10 19.49 7.17
CA LEU A 326 -33.80 18.22 6.91
C LEU A 326 -34.38 17.60 8.19
N GLY A 327 -34.47 18.37 9.28
CA GLY A 327 -35.00 17.98 10.58
C GLY A 327 -34.00 17.27 11.48
N SER A 328 -33.28 16.27 10.96
CA SER A 328 -32.23 15.55 11.72
C SER A 328 -30.81 15.78 11.22
N GLN A 329 -30.68 16.43 10.06
CA GLN A 329 -29.41 16.79 9.44
C GLN A 329 -29.56 18.15 8.75
N PHE A 330 -28.46 18.88 8.63
CA PHE A 330 -28.35 20.01 7.72
C PHE A 330 -27.69 19.54 6.43
N GLU A 331 -28.24 19.96 5.29
CA GLU A 331 -27.64 19.77 3.97
C GLU A 331 -27.02 21.10 3.54
N VAL A 332 -25.74 21.11 3.22
CA VAL A 332 -25.03 22.32 2.75
C VAL A 332 -24.38 22.06 1.41
N SER A 333 -24.76 22.83 0.40
CA SER A 333 -24.31 22.67 -0.99
C SER A 333 -23.52 23.87 -1.50
N GLY A 334 -22.75 23.66 -2.58
CA GLY A 334 -21.95 24.70 -3.23
C GLY A 334 -20.51 24.81 -2.72
N LEU A 335 -20.04 23.82 -1.96
CA LEU A 335 -18.75 23.86 -1.26
C LEU A 335 -17.59 23.33 -2.12
N LYS A 336 -16.41 23.95 -2.09
CA LYS A 336 -15.17 23.44 -2.72
C LYS A 336 -14.27 22.68 -1.75
N ASN A 337 -14.11 23.21 -0.56
CA ASN A 337 -13.58 22.61 0.68
C ASN A 337 -14.75 22.48 1.67
N SER A 338 -14.65 21.63 2.68
CA SER A 338 -15.82 21.38 3.53
C SER A 338 -15.45 21.20 4.97
N ALA A 339 -15.57 22.29 5.73
CA ALA A 339 -15.88 22.21 7.14
C ALA A 339 -17.18 22.93 7.42
N ALA A 340 -18.04 22.29 8.19
CA ALA A 340 -19.27 22.89 8.69
C ALA A 340 -19.51 22.46 10.12
N LYS A 341 -20.05 23.37 10.92
CA LYS A 341 -20.55 23.09 12.27
C LYS A 341 -21.89 23.74 12.51
N GLU A 342 -22.70 23.05 13.28
CA GLU A 342 -23.95 23.57 13.82
C GLU A 342 -23.69 24.81 14.68
N VAL A 343 -24.54 25.82 14.53
CA VAL A 343 -24.53 27.02 15.38
C VAL A 343 -25.63 26.89 16.41
N THR A 344 -25.29 27.07 17.68
CA THR A 344 -26.27 27.06 18.76
C THR A 344 -27.08 28.35 18.79
N GLN A 345 -28.29 28.33 19.37
CA GLN A 345 -29.10 29.55 19.49
C GLN A 345 -28.42 30.67 20.28
N GLU A 346 -27.56 30.33 21.24
CA GLU A 346 -26.80 31.34 21.99
C GLU A 346 -25.76 32.01 21.10
N GLN A 347 -25.05 31.23 20.27
CA GLN A 347 -24.12 31.76 19.27
C GLN A 347 -24.85 32.56 18.19
N GLU A 348 -26.00 32.09 17.72
CA GLU A 348 -26.83 32.78 16.72
C GLU A 348 -27.20 34.20 17.18
N LYS A 349 -27.67 34.35 18.43
CA LYS A 349 -27.97 35.67 19.02
C LYS A 349 -26.75 36.58 19.09
N VAL A 350 -25.57 36.02 19.38
CA VAL A 350 -24.31 36.78 19.44
C VAL A 350 -23.90 37.21 18.03
N ILE A 351 -24.00 36.32 17.05
CA ILE A 351 -23.66 36.57 15.65
C ILE A 351 -24.57 37.63 15.05
N GLU A 352 -25.89 37.50 15.20
CA GLU A 352 -26.87 38.48 14.73
C GLU A 352 -26.63 39.86 15.34
N LYS A 353 -26.32 39.90 16.63
CA LYS A 353 -25.98 41.16 17.31
C LYS A 353 -24.71 41.77 16.75
N GLU A 354 -23.63 40.99 16.60
CA GLU A 354 -22.36 41.48 16.05
C GLU A 354 -22.50 41.97 14.60
N GLN A 355 -23.28 41.27 13.77
CA GLN A 355 -23.58 41.68 12.40
C GLN A 355 -24.37 42.99 12.35
N SER A 356 -25.40 43.13 13.19
CA SER A 356 -26.18 44.38 13.26
C SER A 356 -25.32 45.58 13.71
N GLU A 357 -24.39 45.37 14.65
CA GLU A 357 -23.47 46.42 15.10
C GLU A 357 -22.44 46.79 14.03
N GLN A 358 -22.05 45.86 13.16
CA GLN A 358 -21.13 46.12 12.04
C GLN A 358 -21.83 46.90 10.92
N GLU A 359 -23.05 46.53 10.55
CA GLU A 359 -23.85 47.27 9.57
C GLU A 359 -24.10 48.72 10.03
N ASP A 360 -24.40 48.93 11.31
CA ASP A 360 -24.55 50.27 11.90
C ASP A 360 -23.27 51.11 11.83
N LYS A 361 -22.09 50.49 11.99
CA LYS A 361 -20.81 51.18 11.86
C LYS A 361 -20.51 51.52 10.41
N GLN A 362 -20.72 50.59 9.50
CA GLN A 362 -20.48 50.79 8.07
C GLN A 362 -21.41 51.89 7.51
N ASN A 363 -22.68 51.89 7.88
CA ASN A 363 -23.62 52.95 7.50
C ASN A 363 -23.23 54.33 8.05
N LYS A 364 -22.64 54.40 9.24
CA LYS A 364 -22.14 55.66 9.83
C LYS A 364 -20.90 56.19 9.10
N GLU A 365 -19.96 55.32 8.72
CA GLU A 365 -18.77 55.72 7.97
C GLU A 365 -19.13 56.26 6.59
N VAL A 366 -20.05 55.59 5.87
CA VAL A 366 -20.56 56.07 4.57
C VAL A 366 -21.21 57.45 4.69
N MET A 367 -22.02 57.69 5.72
CA MET A 367 -22.62 59.02 5.95
C MET A 367 -21.59 60.10 6.30
N GLN A 368 -20.43 59.74 6.84
CA GLN A 368 -19.39 60.69 7.22
C GLN A 368 -18.53 61.09 6.01
N GLU A 369 -18.27 60.17 5.08
CA GLU A 369 -17.55 60.46 3.83
C GLU A 369 -18.39 61.30 2.85
N GLU A 370 -19.70 61.08 2.75
CA GLU A 370 -20.58 61.94 1.93
C GLU A 370 -20.68 63.37 2.49
N GLY A 371 -20.54 63.54 3.81
CA GLY A 371 -20.54 64.86 4.47
C GLY A 371 -19.31 65.71 4.16
N ASP A 372 -18.13 65.10 4.06
CA ASP A 372 -16.88 65.82 3.74
C ASP A 372 -16.76 66.11 2.22
N THR A 373 -17.38 65.28 1.37
CA THR A 373 -17.38 65.50 -0.08
C THR A 373 -18.31 66.67 -0.49
N ALA A 374 -19.36 66.94 0.29
CA ALA A 374 -20.22 68.11 0.08
C ALA A 374 -19.57 69.44 0.48
N ALA A 375 -18.46 69.43 1.24
CA ALA A 375 -17.74 70.64 1.66
C ALA A 375 -16.57 71.04 0.72
N GLN A 376 -16.28 70.26 -0.33
CA GLN A 376 -15.20 70.52 -1.29
C GLN A 376 -15.66 70.85 -2.73
N GLN A 377 -16.91 71.26 -2.94
CA GLN A 377 -17.41 71.69 -4.27
C GLN A 377 -17.33 73.20 -4.55
N ASP A 378 -16.52 73.99 -3.82
CA ASP A 378 -16.38 75.43 -4.08
C ASP A 378 -14.94 75.95 -4.18
N LEU A 379 -14.04 75.18 -4.81
CA LEU A 379 -12.81 75.74 -5.37
C LEU A 379 -12.55 75.17 -6.76
N GLY A 380 -12.99 75.93 -7.76
CA GLY A 380 -12.82 75.61 -9.16
C GLY A 380 -11.37 75.37 -9.55
N LYS A 381 -11.11 74.24 -10.21
CA LYS A 381 -10.03 74.14 -11.19
C LYS A 381 -10.36 73.08 -12.21
N SER A 382 -10.76 73.58 -13.39
CA SER A 382 -10.83 72.83 -14.63
C SER A 382 -9.54 72.04 -14.83
N ALA A 383 -9.61 70.73 -14.64
CA ALA A 383 -8.64 69.78 -15.14
C ALA A 383 -9.24 69.19 -16.41
N THR A 384 -8.83 69.74 -17.55
CA THR A 384 -8.94 69.06 -18.85
C THR A 384 -8.30 67.67 -18.72
N PRO A 385 -8.99 66.58 -19.10
CA PRO A 385 -8.39 65.26 -19.13
C PRO A 385 -7.18 65.30 -20.07
N LYS A 386 -6.02 64.91 -19.54
CA LYS A 386 -4.85 64.61 -20.35
C LYS A 386 -5.09 63.25 -20.98
N TYR A 387 -5.48 63.24 -22.25
CA TYR A 387 -5.47 62.06 -23.10
C TYR A 387 -4.02 61.52 -23.13
N LEU A 388 -3.82 60.28 -22.68
CA LEU A 388 -2.59 59.52 -22.86
C LEU A 388 -2.66 58.93 -24.27
N CYS A 389 -1.74 59.33 -25.15
CA CYS A 389 -1.82 59.00 -26.58
C CYS A 389 -0.80 57.94 -27.04
N GLU A 390 -0.19 57.19 -26.10
CA GLU A 390 0.83 56.16 -26.39
C GLU A 390 0.88 55.06 -25.30
N ASP A 391 -0.26 54.66 -24.73
CA ASP A 391 -0.30 53.62 -23.67
C ASP A 391 -1.02 52.31 -24.06
N GLY A 392 -1.63 52.27 -25.25
CA GLY A 392 -2.33 51.09 -25.74
C GLY A 392 -3.67 50.81 -25.04
N ILE A 393 -4.21 51.78 -24.31
CA ILE A 393 -5.50 51.70 -23.59
C ILE A 393 -6.46 52.75 -24.16
N ASP A 394 -7.70 52.33 -24.39
CA ASP A 394 -8.81 53.24 -24.67
C ASP A 394 -9.26 53.89 -23.35
N ASN A 395 -8.87 55.15 -23.15
CA ASN A 395 -9.04 55.85 -21.88
C ASN A 395 -10.40 56.59 -21.78
N ASP A 396 -11.23 56.57 -22.83
CA ASP A 396 -12.57 57.15 -22.83
C ASP A 396 -13.68 56.24 -23.41
N ASP A 397 -13.36 54.96 -23.62
CA ASP A 397 -14.27 53.86 -24.02
C ASP A 397 -14.96 54.11 -25.39
N ASP A 398 -14.30 54.83 -26.30
CA ASP A 398 -14.83 55.13 -27.64
C ASP A 398 -14.44 54.10 -28.73
N LEU A 399 -13.72 53.05 -28.32
CA LEU A 399 -13.14 51.95 -29.09
C LEU A 399 -11.95 52.34 -29.98
N LEU A 400 -11.37 53.51 -29.78
CA LEU A 400 -10.18 53.99 -30.48
C LEU A 400 -9.02 54.11 -29.49
N ILE A 401 -7.83 53.74 -29.95
CA ILE A 401 -6.62 53.69 -29.10
C ILE A 401 -5.53 54.54 -29.74
N ASP A 402 -4.81 55.29 -28.92
CA ASP A 402 -3.63 56.09 -29.29
C ASP A 402 -3.85 56.97 -30.54
N SER A 403 -3.03 56.80 -31.58
CA SER A 403 -3.08 57.57 -32.82
C SER A 403 -4.36 57.36 -33.65
N SER A 404 -5.18 56.35 -33.32
CA SER A 404 -6.50 56.16 -33.94
C SER A 404 -7.60 56.94 -33.22
N ASP A 405 -7.34 57.43 -32.01
CA ASP A 405 -8.27 58.23 -31.20
C ASP A 405 -8.23 59.72 -31.65
N PRO A 406 -9.37 60.30 -32.10
CA PRO A 406 -9.50 61.72 -32.44
C PRO A 406 -9.18 62.67 -31.26
N GLY A 407 -9.33 62.20 -30.02
CA GLY A 407 -8.92 62.85 -28.78
C GLY A 407 -7.42 63.12 -28.71
N CYS A 408 -6.61 62.36 -29.47
CA CYS A 408 -5.16 62.49 -29.56
C CYS A 408 -4.65 63.50 -30.59
N THR A 409 -5.40 64.59 -30.84
CA THR A 409 -5.09 65.57 -31.91
C THR A 409 -4.30 66.81 -31.47
N ASN A 410 -3.92 66.97 -30.21
CA ASN A 410 -3.21 68.18 -29.77
C ASN A 410 -1.69 67.99 -29.64
N ARG A 411 -1.01 68.33 -30.74
CA ARG A 411 0.41 68.71 -30.79
C ARG A 411 0.72 69.80 -29.76
N LEU A 412 1.43 69.44 -28.68
CA LEU A 412 2.32 70.40 -28.03
C LEU A 412 3.70 70.32 -28.69
N LYS A 413 3.92 71.24 -29.64
CA LYS A 413 5.27 71.66 -30.03
C LYS A 413 5.89 72.47 -28.89
N THR A 414 6.77 71.84 -28.12
CA THR A 414 7.86 72.46 -27.34
C THR A 414 8.91 71.35 -27.23
N GLY A 415 10.03 71.33 -27.95
CA GLY A 415 11.08 72.34 -28.01
C GLY A 415 12.27 71.84 -27.17
N ASP A 416 13.29 71.30 -27.85
CA ASP A 416 14.70 71.06 -27.46
C ASP A 416 14.97 70.09 -26.27
N ALA A 417 15.96 69.17 -26.22
CA ALA A 417 17.25 69.03 -26.88
C ALA A 417 17.79 67.57 -26.75
N ALA A 418 18.83 67.27 -27.56
CA ALA A 418 19.75 66.11 -27.67
C ALA A 418 19.97 65.22 -26.42
N ILE A 419 20.33 63.92 -26.51
CA ILE A 419 21.59 63.33 -27.04
C ILE A 419 21.49 61.79 -27.16
N GLY A 420 22.07 61.22 -28.25
CA GLY A 420 22.78 59.91 -28.33
C GLY A 420 22.01 58.61 -28.01
N GLU A 421 22.28 57.44 -28.57
CA GLU A 421 23.40 56.97 -29.37
C GLU A 421 22.94 55.67 -30.05
N ASP A 422 23.51 55.47 -31.24
CA ASP A 422 23.36 54.36 -32.18
C ASP A 422 23.92 53.04 -31.61
N VAL A 423 23.16 51.94 -31.61
CA VAL A 423 23.72 50.57 -31.66
C VAL A 423 22.78 49.61 -32.40
N LEU A 424 23.16 49.31 -33.63
CA LEU A 424 22.91 48.07 -34.38
C LEU A 424 23.52 46.85 -33.66
N MET A 425 22.78 45.73 -33.57
CA MET A 425 23.24 44.34 -33.84
C MET A 425 21.97 43.49 -34.09
N GLU A 426 21.78 43.01 -35.32
CA GLU A 426 21.92 41.59 -35.75
C GLU A 426 20.86 40.64 -35.18
#